data_AF-A0AAE4Q3A1-F1
#
_entry.id   AF-A0AAE4Q3A1-F1
#
_cell.length_a   1.000
_cell.length_b   1.000
_cell.length_c   1.000
_cell.angle_alpha   90.00
_cell.angle_beta   90.00
_cell.angle_gamma   90.00
#
_symmetry.space_group_name_H-M   'P 1'
#
loop_
_entity.id
_entity.type
_entity.pdbx_description
1 polymer ?
#
loop_
_entity_poly.entity_id
_entity_poly.type
_entity_poly.pdbx_seq_one_letter_code
_entity_poly.pdbx_strand_id
1 'polypeptide(L)'
;MNRLKELRHEKKLSQKEIALQLQIPLRTYQRWENGESQIKPDKAQALADYFGVSVGYLLGFEQQLINDNEFLRDENTRLNKEFSELNHAVAKANLLDVIIEDGYILQRTLDKCIVKLDEIDQKELKTWKN
;
A
#
# COMPACT_ATOMS: atom_id res chain seq x y z
N MET A 1 15.59 -0.37 -21.83
CA MET A 1 14.44 -1.00 -21.15
C MET A 1 13.24 -0.13 -21.48
N ASN A 2 12.14 -0.68 -22.02
CA ASN A 2 10.93 0.08 -22.38
C ASN A 2 9.68 -0.64 -21.86
N ARG A 3 8.52 0.01 -21.89
CA ARG A 3 7.26 -0.50 -21.33
C ARG A 3 6.27 -1.05 -22.36
N LEU A 4 6.69 -1.26 -23.61
CA LEU A 4 5.77 -1.69 -24.68
C LEU A 4 5.06 -3.01 -24.34
N LYS A 5 5.79 -3.96 -23.76
CA LYS A 5 5.24 -5.27 -23.37
C LYS A 5 4.16 -5.12 -22.29
N GLU A 6 4.44 -4.34 -21.25
CA GLU A 6 3.53 -4.07 -20.14
C GLU A 6 2.24 -3.41 -20.64
N LEU A 7 2.38 -2.29 -21.35
CA LEU A 7 1.27 -1.51 -21.92
C LEU A 7 0.40 -2.32 -22.89
N ARG A 8 1.03 -3.19 -23.69
CA ARG A 8 0.31 -4.11 -24.58
C ARG A 8 -0.52 -5.14 -23.80
N HIS A 9 0.03 -5.69 -22.72
CA HIS A 9 -0.68 -6.66 -21.88
C HIS A 9 -1.84 -6.04 -21.10
N GLU A 10 -1.72 -4.80 -20.62
CA GLU A 10 -2.82 -4.07 -19.97
C GLU A 10 -4.04 -3.92 -20.90
N LYS A 11 -3.80 -3.66 -22.19
CA LYS A 11 -4.84 -3.63 -23.23
C LYS A 11 -5.27 -5.02 -23.73
N LYS A 12 -4.70 -6.11 -23.20
CA LYS A 12 -4.97 -7.51 -23.59
C LYS A 12 -4.72 -7.81 -25.08
N LEU A 13 -3.73 -7.16 -25.67
CA LEU A 13 -3.39 -7.34 -27.09
C LEU A 13 -2.20 -8.30 -27.28
N SER A 14 -2.21 -9.04 -28.36
CA SER A 14 -1.05 -9.76 -28.90
C SER A 14 -0.14 -8.81 -29.69
N GLN A 15 1.11 -9.22 -29.89
CA GLN A 15 2.06 -8.46 -30.72
C GLN A 15 1.55 -8.27 -32.16
N LYS A 16 0.76 -9.22 -32.68
CA LYS A 16 0.17 -9.16 -34.02
C LYS A 16 -0.94 -8.12 -34.11
N GLU A 17 -1.84 -8.10 -33.13
CA GLU A 17 -2.98 -7.18 -33.10
C GLU A 17 -2.53 -5.74 -33.01
N ILE A 18 -1.58 -5.43 -32.11
CA ILE A 18 -1.09 -4.07 -31.96
C ILE A 18 -0.28 -3.60 -33.17
N ALA A 19 0.52 -4.49 -33.78
CA ALA A 19 1.26 -4.16 -35.00
C ALA A 19 0.31 -3.82 -36.15
N LEU A 20 -0.81 -4.55 -36.27
CA LEU A 20 -1.85 -4.26 -37.25
C LEU A 20 -2.54 -2.91 -36.97
N GLN A 21 -2.92 -2.65 -35.72
CA GLN A 21 -3.58 -1.40 -35.33
C GLN A 21 -2.72 -0.16 -35.57
N LEU A 22 -1.40 -0.27 -35.32
CA LEU A 22 -0.44 0.82 -35.52
C LEU A 22 0.12 0.88 -36.96
N GLN A 23 -0.31 -0.04 -37.83
CA GLN A 23 0.18 -0.17 -39.21
C GLN A 23 1.72 -0.27 -39.29
N ILE A 24 2.32 -1.00 -38.35
CA ILE A 24 3.76 -1.26 -38.31
C ILE A 24 4.04 -2.74 -38.60
N PRO A 25 5.17 -3.06 -39.25
CA PRO A 25 5.53 -4.47 -39.43
C PRO A 25 5.68 -5.18 -38.09
N LEU A 26 5.11 -6.38 -37.95
CA LEU A 26 5.19 -7.20 -36.73
C LEU A 26 6.63 -7.31 -36.21
N ARG A 27 7.58 -7.59 -37.12
CA ARG A 27 9.00 -7.73 -36.78
C ARG A 27 9.59 -6.45 -36.20
N THR A 28 9.13 -5.29 -36.65
CA THR A 28 9.54 -4.00 -36.13
C THR A 28 9.04 -3.82 -34.69
N TYR A 29 7.76 -4.10 -34.45
CA TYR A 29 7.19 -4.04 -33.10
C TYR A 29 7.90 -5.01 -32.14
N GLN A 30 8.17 -6.24 -32.57
CA GLN A 30 8.92 -7.23 -31.79
C GLN A 30 10.32 -6.74 -31.41
N ARG A 31 11.05 -6.17 -32.38
CA ARG A 31 12.37 -5.60 -32.13
C ARG A 31 12.32 -4.44 -31.14
N TRP A 32 11.29 -3.59 -31.23
CA TRP A 32 11.09 -2.52 -30.26
C TRP A 32 10.77 -3.08 -28.88
N GLU A 33 9.80 -3.99 -28.76
CA GLU A 33 9.40 -4.60 -27.48
C GLU A 33 10.57 -5.35 -26.81
N ASN A 34 11.42 -6.02 -27.59
CA ASN A 34 12.61 -6.71 -27.10
C ASN A 34 13.83 -5.79 -26.88
N GLY A 35 13.76 -4.51 -27.29
CA GLY A 35 14.88 -3.57 -27.21
C GLY A 35 16.02 -3.83 -28.22
N GLU A 36 15.77 -4.65 -29.25
CA GLU A 36 16.72 -4.96 -30.32
C GLU A 36 16.89 -3.79 -31.31
N SER A 37 15.98 -2.82 -31.30
CA SER A 37 16.04 -1.63 -32.16
C SER A 37 15.54 -0.39 -31.44
N GLN A 38 16.14 0.76 -31.75
CA GLN A 38 15.71 2.06 -31.24
C GLN A 38 14.39 2.50 -31.86
N ILE A 39 13.51 3.05 -31.03
CA ILE A 39 12.26 3.67 -31.48
C ILE A 39 12.58 5.12 -31.83
N LYS A 40 12.29 5.52 -33.06
CA LYS A 40 12.48 6.92 -33.47
C LYS A 40 11.48 7.83 -32.73
N PRO A 41 11.83 9.10 -32.48
CA PRO A 41 10.98 10.01 -31.70
C PRO A 41 9.53 10.13 -32.21
N ASP A 42 9.34 10.20 -33.52
CA ASP A 42 8.02 10.25 -34.17
C ASP A 42 7.17 9.01 -33.86
N LYS A 43 7.79 7.82 -33.88
CA LYS A 43 7.12 6.56 -33.54
C LYS A 43 6.88 6.41 -32.05
N ALA A 44 7.82 6.88 -31.22
CA ALA A 44 7.67 6.88 -29.78
C ALA A 44 6.48 7.75 -29.35
N GLN A 45 6.32 8.93 -29.97
CA GLN A 45 5.16 9.79 -29.73
C GLN A 45 3.85 9.11 -30.12
N ALA A 46 3.76 8.55 -31.33
CA ALA A 46 2.54 7.86 -31.77
C ALA A 46 2.16 6.66 -30.87
N LEU A 47 3.17 5.91 -30.40
CA LEU A 47 2.96 4.83 -29.44
C LEU A 47 2.47 5.37 -28.08
N ALA A 48 3.08 6.45 -27.60
CA ALA A 48 2.71 7.07 -26.33
C ALA A 48 1.26 7.60 -26.37
N ASP A 49 0.87 8.25 -27.46
CA ASP A 49 -0.50 8.73 -27.70
C ASP A 49 -1.50 7.57 -27.74
N TYR A 50 -1.15 6.46 -28.40
CA TYR A 50 -1.99 5.26 -28.45
C TYR A 50 -2.23 4.63 -27.07
N PHE A 51 -1.20 4.61 -26.23
CA PHE A 51 -1.29 4.07 -24.88
C PHE A 51 -1.82 5.07 -23.85
N GLY A 52 -1.91 6.36 -24.21
CA GLY A 52 -2.34 7.43 -23.30
C GLY A 52 -1.31 7.74 -22.20
N VAL A 53 -0.02 7.59 -22.50
CA VAL A 53 1.08 7.82 -21.56
C VAL A 53 2.08 8.84 -22.13
N SER A 54 3.00 9.35 -21.32
CA SER A 54 4.11 10.17 -21.81
C SER A 54 5.13 9.32 -22.59
N VAL A 55 5.87 9.97 -23.49
CA VAL A 55 7.01 9.32 -24.19
C VAL A 55 8.08 8.86 -23.19
N GLY A 56 8.32 9.65 -22.13
CA GLY A 56 9.24 9.30 -21.06
C GLY A 56 8.83 8.01 -20.34
N TYR A 57 7.55 7.86 -20.00
CA TYR A 57 7.01 6.65 -19.41
C TYR A 57 7.14 5.44 -20.35
N LEU A 58 6.73 5.59 -21.61
CA LEU A 58 6.82 4.52 -22.60
C LEU A 58 8.24 3.99 -22.79
N LEU A 59 9.21 4.90 -22.86
CA LEU A 59 10.63 4.58 -23.02
C LEU A 59 11.31 4.16 -21.71
N GLY A 60 10.59 4.14 -20.58
CA GLY A 60 11.11 3.73 -19.29
C GLY A 60 12.00 4.77 -18.60
N PHE A 61 11.93 6.03 -19.02
CA PHE A 61 12.60 7.16 -18.36
C PHE A 61 11.82 7.71 -17.17
N GLU A 62 10.50 7.49 -17.14
CA GLU A 62 9.67 7.80 -15.98
C GLU A 62 9.43 6.51 -15.19
N GLN A 63 9.87 6.53 -13.93
CA GLN A 63 9.44 5.52 -12.98
C GLN A 63 7.93 5.71 -12.82
N GLN A 64 7.17 4.63 -12.99
CA GLN A 64 5.82 4.58 -12.44
C GLN A 64 6.00 4.96 -10.98
N LEU A 65 5.41 6.06 -10.55
CA LEU A 65 5.09 6.20 -9.15
C LEU A 65 4.26 4.95 -8.89
N ILE A 66 4.88 3.95 -8.26
CA ILE A 66 4.13 2.92 -7.58
C ILE A 66 3.10 3.73 -6.78
N ASN A 67 1.87 3.23 -6.73
CA ASN A 67 0.84 3.84 -5.91
C ASN A 67 1.28 3.68 -4.45
N ASP A 68 2.32 4.40 -4.02
CA ASP A 68 2.85 4.45 -2.66
C ASP A 68 1.70 4.83 -1.73
N ASN A 69 0.71 5.56 -2.26
CA ASN A 69 -0.57 5.83 -1.64
C ASN A 69 -1.34 4.58 -1.17
N GLU A 70 -1.27 3.43 -1.85
CA GLU A 70 -2.01 2.22 -1.45
C GLU A 70 -1.33 1.56 -0.24
N PHE A 71 -0.01 1.34 -0.30
CA PHE A 71 0.77 0.85 0.84
C PHE A 71 0.72 1.81 2.04
N LEU A 72 0.86 3.12 1.80
CA LEU A 72 0.77 4.15 2.84
C LEU A 72 -0.65 4.24 3.44
N ARG A 73 -1.71 3.92 2.69
CA ARG A 73 -3.09 3.88 3.20
C ARG A 73 -3.30 2.73 4.17
N ASP A 74 -2.78 1.55 3.86
CA ASP A 74 -2.88 0.38 4.73
C ASP A 74 -2.11 0.62 6.04
N GLU A 75 -0.90 1.17 5.95
CA GLU A 75 -0.10 1.52 7.12
C GLU A 75 -0.75 2.60 7.98
N ASN A 76 -1.29 3.66 7.37
CA ASN A 76 -2.04 4.69 8.08
C ASN A 76 -3.29 4.11 8.76
N THR A 77 -3.99 3.19 8.10
CA THR A 77 -5.16 2.53 8.68
C THR A 77 -4.78 1.70 9.90
N ARG A 78 -3.67 0.95 9.84
CA ARG A 78 -3.14 0.19 10.99
C ARG A 78 -2.76 1.13 12.14
N LEU A 79 -1.96 2.16 11.86
CA LEU A 79 -1.50 3.13 12.86
C LEU A 79 -2.67 3.88 13.51
N ASN A 80 -3.68 4.29 12.73
CA ASN A 80 -4.87 4.95 13.29
C ASN A 80 -5.67 4.03 14.22
N LYS A 81 -5.74 2.73 13.90
CA LYS A 81 -6.37 1.74 14.78
C LYS A 81 -5.59 1.59 16.09
N GLU A 82 -4.27 1.39 16.01
CA GLU A 82 -3.39 1.30 17.19
C GLU A 82 -3.47 2.58 18.06
N PHE A 83 -3.50 3.75 17.43
CA PHE A 83 -3.64 5.03 18.11
C PHE A 83 -4.99 5.17 18.82
N SER A 84 -6.09 4.69 18.20
CA SER A 84 -7.42 4.68 18.81
C SER A 84 -7.48 3.78 20.05
N GLU A 85 -6.81 2.63 20.02
CA GLU A 85 -6.74 1.71 21.17
C GLU A 85 -5.97 2.35 22.33
N LEU A 86 -4.84 3.03 22.03
CA LEU A 86 -4.08 3.78 23.02
C LEU A 86 -4.90 4.93 23.63
N ASN A 87 -5.60 5.71 22.82
CA ASN A 87 -6.46 6.80 23.31
C ASN A 87 -7.55 6.29 24.26
N HIS A 88 -8.11 5.11 23.98
CA HIS A 88 -9.10 4.51 24.86
C HIS A 88 -8.50 4.08 26.21
N ALA A 89 -7.28 3.54 26.21
CA ALA A 89 -6.55 3.22 27.45
C ALA A 89 -6.25 4.48 28.28
N VAL A 90 -5.81 5.56 27.62
CA VAL A 90 -5.58 6.86 28.27
C VAL A 90 -6.87 7.43 28.86
N ALA A 91 -7.99 7.37 28.12
CA ALA A 91 -9.28 7.83 28.63
C ALA A 91 -9.73 7.03 29.87
N LYS A 92 -9.48 5.73 29.91
CA LYS A 92 -9.73 4.89 31.10
C LYS A 92 -8.87 5.29 32.29
N ALA A 93 -7.59 5.58 32.07
CA ALA A 93 -6.68 6.04 33.12
C ALA A 93 -7.14 7.39 33.70
N ASN A 94 -7.44 8.36 32.83
CA ASN A 94 -7.94 9.68 33.26
C ASN A 94 -9.25 9.57 34.05
N LEU A 95 -10.16 8.67 33.65
CA LEU A 95 -11.40 8.42 34.40
C LEU A 95 -11.10 7.85 35.80
N LEU A 96 -10.09 7.00 35.90
CA LEU A 96 -9.66 6.43 37.17
C LEU A 96 -9.13 7.52 38.11
N ASP A 97 -8.33 8.44 37.59
CA ASP A 97 -7.81 9.58 38.34
C ASP A 97 -8.96 10.45 38.89
N VAL A 98 -9.97 10.76 38.05
CA VAL A 98 -11.17 11.51 38.48
C VAL A 98 -11.93 10.79 39.59
N ILE A 99 -12.13 9.47 39.47
CA ILE A 99 -12.85 8.68 40.48
C ILE A 99 -12.11 8.69 41.83
N ILE A 100 -10.78 8.73 41.81
CA ILE A 100 -9.94 8.82 43.01
C ILE A 100 -10.01 10.22 43.62
N GLU A 101 -9.86 11.26 42.79
CA GLU A 101 -9.91 12.67 43.22
C GLU A 101 -11.25 13.03 43.87
N ASP A 102 -12.35 12.56 43.30
CA ASP A 102 -13.70 12.76 43.85
C ASP A 102 -14.01 11.86 45.06
N GLY A 103 -13.09 10.95 45.41
CA GLY A 103 -13.20 10.11 46.62
C GLY A 103 -14.16 8.93 46.49
N TYR A 104 -14.60 8.58 45.28
CA TYR A 104 -15.45 7.40 45.04
C TYR A 104 -14.71 6.09 45.31
N ILE A 105 -13.38 6.07 45.16
CA ILE A 105 -12.52 4.95 45.53
C ILE A 105 -11.25 5.44 46.23
N LEU A 106 -10.76 4.67 47.19
CA LEU A 106 -9.47 4.93 47.83
C LEU A 106 -8.34 4.28 47.01
N GLN A 107 -7.20 4.96 46.89
CA GLN A 107 -6.00 4.44 46.21
C GLN A 107 -5.64 3.01 46.64
N ARG A 108 -5.61 2.75 47.95
CA ARG A 108 -5.31 1.42 48.52
C ARG A 108 -6.25 0.30 48.04
N THR A 109 -7.48 0.64 47.67
CA THR A 109 -8.47 -0.30 47.15
C THR A 109 -8.19 -0.55 45.66
N LEU A 110 -7.84 0.49 44.91
CA LEU A 110 -7.45 0.39 43.53
C LEU A 110 -6.20 -0.47 43.34
N ASP A 111 -5.15 -0.24 44.14
CA ASP A 111 -3.90 -1.01 44.07
C ASP A 111 -4.15 -2.52 44.24
N LYS A 112 -5.07 -2.88 45.15
CA LYS A 112 -5.49 -4.28 45.35
C LYS A 112 -6.24 -4.85 44.15
N CYS A 113 -7.02 -4.04 43.46
CA CYS A 113 -7.73 -4.47 42.25
C CYS A 113 -6.76 -4.67 41.08
N ILE A 114 -5.77 -3.80 40.92
CA ILE A 114 -4.72 -3.92 39.88
C ILE A 114 -3.95 -5.23 40.05
N VAL A 115 -3.48 -5.55 41.26
CA VAL A 115 -2.76 -6.81 41.53
C VAL A 115 -3.61 -8.04 41.16
N LYS A 116 -4.92 -8.01 41.45
CA LYS A 116 -5.82 -9.12 41.06
C LYS A 116 -6.02 -9.23 39.56
N LEU A 117 -6.04 -8.11 38.84
CA LEU A 117 -6.11 -8.09 37.38
C LEU A 117 -4.85 -8.72 36.77
N ASP A 118 -3.67 -8.35 37.25
CA ASP A 118 -2.40 -8.95 36.80
C ASP A 118 -2.39 -10.49 36.98
N GLU A 119 -2.94 -10.98 38.10
CA GLU A 119 -3.07 -12.42 38.35
C GLU A 119 -4.04 -13.13 37.38
N ILE A 120 -5.10 -12.43 36.94
CA ILE A 120 -6.06 -12.94 35.96
C ILE A 120 -5.42 -12.99 34.58
N ASP A 121 -4.79 -11.89 34.15
CA ASP A 121 -4.15 -11.78 32.84
C ASP A 121 -3.04 -12.83 32.66
N GLN A 122 -2.24 -13.07 33.71
CA GLN A 122 -1.23 -14.14 33.71
C GLN A 122 -1.81 -15.55 33.60
N LYS A 123 -3.02 -15.79 34.13
CA LYS A 123 -3.71 -17.09 33.99
C LYS A 123 -4.25 -17.26 32.57
N GLU A 124 -4.85 -16.23 32.00
CA GLU A 124 -5.37 -16.27 30.62
C GLU A 124 -4.24 -16.50 29.60
N LEU A 125 -3.11 -15.80 29.74
CA LEU A 125 -1.93 -15.98 28.88
C LEU A 125 -1.33 -17.40 28.96
N LYS A 126 -1.46 -18.09 30.10
CA LYS A 126 -1.04 -19.51 30.24
C LYS A 126 -2.01 -20.46 29.55
N THR A 127 -3.31 -20.15 29.53
CA THR A 127 -4.31 -20.98 28.86
C THR A 127 -4.22 -20.94 27.34
N TRP A 128 -3.73 -19.85 26.75
CA TRP A 128 -3.54 -19.73 25.29
C TRP A 128 -2.28 -20.41 24.75
N LYS A 129 -1.35 -20.79 25.63
CA LYS A 129 -0.07 -21.44 25.27
C LYS A 129 -0.11 -22.97 25.34
N ASN A 130 -1.21 -23.55 25.82
CA ASN A 130 -1.48 -25.00 25.86
C ASN A 130 -2.47 -25.39 24.77
#